data_AF-A0AAX4HUZ0-F1
#
_entry.id   AF-A0AAX4HUZ0-F1
#
_cell.length_a   1.000
_cell.length_b   1.000
_cell.length_c   1.000
_cell.angle_alpha   90.00
_cell.angle_beta   90.00
_cell.angle_gamma   90.00
#
_symmetry.space_group_name_H-M   'P 1'
#
loop_
_entity.id
_entity.type
_entity.pdbx_description
1 polymer ?
#
loop_
_entity_poly.entity_id
_entity_poly.type
_entity_poly.pdbx_seq_one_letter_code
_entity_poly.pdbx_strand_id
1 'polypeptide(L)'
;MKLFALVFSLLAFSAAHASSKVLVYEVAESYWKQNPDASFSVNKMKSDAFITFTTETIEQDPHRVIKNETKVAVPALSIRDGQTIQLEQEGSLVDCATVQTRGVSVFRWNKVTETGCTVKVETVRKVFNDNGYTRKMRVHQVFIVVK
;
A
#
# COMPACT_ATOMS: atom_id res chain seq x y z
N MET A 1 5.93 -28.22 21.12
CA MET A 1 7.21 -27.93 20.43
C MET A 1 7.14 -26.52 19.85
N LYS A 2 8.02 -25.66 20.36
CA LYS A 2 8.57 -24.38 19.85
C LYS A 2 7.68 -23.40 19.05
N LEU A 3 7.28 -22.36 19.78
CA LEU A 3 6.97 -20.99 19.34
C LEU A 3 8.11 -20.45 18.45
N PHE A 4 7.80 -19.93 17.26
CA PHE A 4 8.69 -19.05 16.51
C PHE A 4 8.12 -17.62 16.55
N ALA A 5 8.57 -16.86 17.54
CA ALA A 5 8.48 -15.40 17.54
C ALA A 5 9.70 -14.87 16.79
N LEU A 6 9.50 -14.14 15.70
CA LEU A 6 10.60 -13.55 14.93
C LEU A 6 10.66 -12.04 15.21
N VAL A 7 11.51 -11.75 16.20
CA VAL A 7 12.30 -10.55 16.51
C VAL A 7 11.94 -9.25 15.77
N PHE A 8 11.43 -8.28 16.56
CA PHE A 8 11.49 -6.85 16.30
C PHE A 8 12.96 -6.39 16.28
N SER A 9 13.48 -5.98 15.13
CA SER A 9 14.73 -5.21 15.08
C SER A 9 14.39 -3.71 15.07
N LEU A 10 14.53 -3.08 16.24
CA LEU A 10 14.68 -1.63 16.36
C LEU A 10 16.01 -1.23 15.72
N LEU A 11 15.98 -0.43 14.65
CA LEU A 11 17.15 0.32 14.20
C LEU A 11 16.87 1.81 14.39
N ALA A 12 17.74 2.45 15.14
CA ALA A 12 17.68 3.86 15.47
C ALA A 12 18.75 4.65 14.69
N PHE A 13 18.34 5.85 14.26
CA PHE A 13 19.11 7.02 13.82
C PHE A 13 19.97 6.94 12.54
N SER A 14 19.51 7.65 11.51
CA SER A 14 20.22 8.84 11.02
C SER A 14 19.27 9.73 10.21
N ALA A 15 19.15 10.99 10.59
CA ALA A 15 18.45 12.02 9.83
C ALA A 15 19.15 12.26 8.50
N ALA A 16 18.69 11.54 7.48
CA ALA A 16 18.79 11.95 6.10
C ALA A 16 17.35 11.97 5.60
N HIS A 17 16.92 13.09 5.00
CA HIS A 17 15.71 13.11 4.17
C HIS A 17 15.97 12.28 2.90
N ALA A 18 16.28 10.99 3.07
CA ALA A 18 16.10 10.01 2.03
C ALA A 18 14.60 9.81 1.93
N SER A 19 14.04 9.98 0.73
CA SER A 19 12.68 9.57 0.42
C SER A 19 12.45 8.19 1.00
N SER A 20 11.66 8.13 2.06
CA SER A 20 11.55 6.95 2.88
C SER A 20 10.45 6.08 2.26
N LYS A 21 10.82 4.84 1.92
CA LYS A 21 9.89 3.86 1.37
C LYS A 21 9.39 2.96 2.49
N VAL A 22 8.09 2.94 2.72
CA VAL A 22 7.43 2.05 3.69
C VAL A 22 6.74 0.94 2.91
N LEU A 23 7.22 -0.30 3.04
CA LEU A 23 6.55 -1.48 2.47
C LEU A 23 5.26 -1.74 3.25
N VAL A 24 4.12 -1.75 2.57
CA VAL A 24 2.80 -1.91 3.20
C VAL A 24 2.11 -3.21 2.81
N TYR A 25 2.39 -3.73 1.62
CA TYR A 25 1.76 -4.95 1.13
C TYR A 25 2.69 -5.69 0.18
N GLU A 26 2.63 -7.00 0.22
CA GLU A 26 3.38 -7.87 -0.67
C GLU A 26 2.52 -9.05 -1.09
N VAL A 27 2.46 -9.30 -2.40
CA VAL A 27 1.70 -10.43 -2.95
C VAL A 27 2.45 -11.03 -4.14
N ALA A 28 2.48 -12.37 -4.20
CA ALA A 28 3.02 -13.07 -5.35
C ALA A 28 2.15 -12.82 -6.58
N GLU A 29 2.77 -12.54 -7.72
CA GLU A 29 2.06 -12.43 -9.00
C GLU A 29 1.46 -13.79 -9.35
N SER A 30 0.21 -13.80 -9.80
CA SER A 30 -0.46 -15.02 -10.24
C SER A 30 0.17 -15.57 -11.53
N TYR A 31 -0.31 -16.73 -11.99
CA TYR A 31 0.11 -17.30 -13.27
C TYR A 31 -0.23 -16.40 -14.47
N TRP A 32 -1.29 -15.60 -14.36
CA TRP A 32 -1.72 -14.66 -15.41
C TRP A 32 -1.03 -13.32 -15.24
N LYS A 33 -0.73 -12.65 -16.36
CA LYS A 33 -0.18 -11.29 -16.35
C LYS A 33 -1.19 -10.35 -15.69
N GLN A 34 -0.75 -9.68 -14.64
CA GLN A 34 -1.55 -8.70 -13.91
C GLN A 34 -1.04 -7.29 -14.19
N ASN A 35 -1.96 -6.34 -14.27
CA ASN A 35 -1.64 -4.91 -14.20
C ASN A 35 -1.99 -4.44 -12.79
N PRO A 36 -1.02 -4.40 -11.86
CA PRO A 36 -1.28 -3.96 -10.51
C PRO A 36 -1.27 -2.43 -10.44
N ASP A 37 -2.16 -1.90 -9.61
CA ASP A 37 -2.19 -0.49 -9.22
C ASP A 37 -2.46 -0.39 -7.71
N ALA A 38 -2.06 0.71 -7.09
CA ALA A 38 -2.33 0.95 -5.69
C ALA A 38 -2.56 2.43 -5.39
N SER A 39 -3.52 2.73 -4.52
CA SER A 39 -3.85 4.10 -4.16
C SER A 39 -4.32 4.22 -2.72
N PHE A 40 -4.22 5.44 -2.17
CA PHE A 40 -4.84 5.76 -0.89
C PHE A 40 -6.36 5.68 -1.01
N SER A 41 -6.99 5.18 0.05
CA SER A 41 -8.43 5.04 0.16
C SER A 41 -8.87 5.25 1.60
N VAL A 42 -10.14 5.62 1.77
CA VAL A 42 -10.70 6.03 3.05
C VAL A 42 -12.06 5.39 3.29
N ASN A 43 -12.35 5.05 4.55
CA ASN A 43 -13.67 4.59 4.97
C ASN A 43 -14.35 5.68 5.80
N LYS A 44 -15.36 6.33 5.19
CA LYS A 44 -16.15 7.39 5.82
C LYS A 44 -16.77 6.97 7.16
N MET A 45 -17.21 5.72 7.31
CA MET A 45 -17.96 5.30 8.49
C MET A 45 -17.08 5.02 9.70
N LYS A 46 -15.81 4.70 9.46
CA LYS A 46 -14.87 4.29 10.51
C LYS A 46 -13.73 5.26 10.73
N SER A 47 -13.63 6.30 9.89
CA SER A 47 -12.50 7.24 9.86
C SER A 47 -11.15 6.54 9.64
N ASP A 48 -11.17 5.43 8.87
CA ASP A 48 -9.98 4.63 8.58
C ASP A 48 -9.39 5.01 7.22
N ALA A 49 -8.06 5.13 7.17
CA ALA A 49 -7.31 5.18 5.91
C ALA A 49 -6.68 3.82 5.62
N PHE A 50 -6.62 3.45 4.35
CA PHE A 50 -6.02 2.19 3.89
C PHE A 50 -5.45 2.35 2.49
N ILE A 51 -4.71 1.34 2.04
CA ILE A 51 -4.25 1.24 0.65
C ILE A 51 -5.16 0.27 -0.08
N THR A 52 -5.74 0.70 -1.20
CA THR A 52 -6.43 -0.22 -2.12
C THR A 52 -5.41 -0.69 -3.14
N PHE A 53 -5.14 -1.99 -3.15
CA PHE A 53 -4.36 -2.65 -4.19
C PHE A 53 -5.31 -3.31 -5.18
N THR A 54 -5.20 -2.95 -6.46
CA THR A 54 -6.05 -3.46 -7.52
C THR A 54 -5.21 -4.26 -8.51
N THR A 55 -5.68 -5.42 -8.91
CA THR A 55 -5.10 -6.18 -10.02
C THR A 55 -6.13 -6.38 -11.11
N GLU A 56 -5.75 -6.07 -12.34
CA GLU A 56 -6.54 -6.43 -13.51
C GLU A 56 -5.93 -7.67 -14.15
N THR A 57 -6.74 -8.72 -14.26
CA THR A 57 -6.39 -9.94 -14.99
C THR A 57 -7.10 -9.93 -16.33
N ILE A 58 -6.32 -10.04 -17.41
CA ILE A 58 -6.85 -10.20 -18.76
C ILE A 58 -6.88 -11.71 -19.02
N GLU A 59 -8.07 -12.30 -19.00
CA GLU A 59 -8.25 -13.70 -19.38
C GLU A 59 -8.02 -13.87 -20.90
N GLN A 60 -7.86 -15.11 -21.37
CA GLN A 60 -7.66 -15.41 -22.80
C GLN A 60 -8.83 -14.92 -23.68
N ASP A 61 -10.01 -14.66 -23.11
CA ASP A 61 -11.07 -13.91 -23.79
C ASP A 61 -10.83 -12.40 -23.61
N PRO A 62 -10.45 -11.67 -24.68
CA PRO A 62 -10.10 -10.25 -24.61
C PRO A 62 -11.26 -9.33 -24.20
N HIS A 63 -12.49 -9.85 -24.06
CA HIS A 63 -13.65 -9.08 -23.63
C HIS A 63 -13.88 -9.10 -22.12
N ARG A 64 -13.15 -9.94 -21.37
CA ARG A 64 -13.35 -10.12 -19.94
C ARG A 64 -12.14 -9.66 -19.14
N VAL A 65 -12.22 -8.43 -18.63
CA VAL A 65 -11.27 -7.89 -17.64
C VAL A 65 -11.82 -8.17 -16.25
N ILE A 66 -11.10 -8.99 -15.47
CA ILE A 66 -11.43 -9.23 -14.07
C ILE A 66 -10.61 -8.28 -13.21
N LYS A 67 -11.31 -7.39 -12.48
CA LYS A 67 -10.68 -6.51 -11.48
C LYS A 67 -10.83 -7.12 -10.10
N ASN A 68 -9.71 -7.31 -9.42
CA ASN A 68 -9.68 -7.76 -8.02
C ASN A 68 -9.13 -6.63 -7.16
N GLU A 69 -9.89 -6.21 -6.15
CA GLU A 69 -9.49 -5.18 -5.21
C GLU A 69 -9.20 -5.80 -3.84
N THR A 70 -8.05 -5.45 -3.27
CA THR A 70 -7.65 -5.82 -1.91
C THR A 70 -7.44 -4.55 -1.10
N LYS A 71 -8.15 -4.43 0.02
CA LYS A 71 -7.98 -3.31 0.96
C LYS A 71 -6.97 -3.71 2.04
N VAL A 72 -5.89 -2.95 2.13
CA VAL A 72 -4.78 -3.21 3.03
C VAL A 72 -4.77 -2.15 4.13
N ALA A 73 -5.07 -2.58 5.35
CA ALA A 73 -4.92 -1.72 6.52
C ALA A 73 -3.44 -1.44 6.77
N VAL A 74 -3.10 -0.17 6.99
CA VAL A 74 -1.74 0.26 7.30
C VAL A 74 -1.75 0.83 8.71
N PRO A 75 -1.15 0.16 9.71
CA PRO A 75 -1.25 0.58 11.12
C PRO A 75 -0.80 2.01 11.39
N ALA A 76 0.19 2.50 10.63
CA ALA A 76 0.72 3.84 10.76
C ALA A 76 -0.06 4.91 9.96
N LEU A 77 -1.17 4.53 9.31
CA LEU A 77 -1.97 5.43 8.46
C LEU A 77 -3.27 5.79 9.17
N SER A 78 -3.59 7.08 9.25
CA SER A 78 -4.79 7.58 9.92
C SER A 78 -5.44 8.73 9.16
N ILE A 79 -6.69 9.06 9.49
CA ILE A 79 -7.37 10.25 8.99
C ILE A 79 -7.44 11.30 10.09
N ARG A 80 -6.91 12.49 9.81
CA ARG A 80 -7.00 13.68 10.65
C ARG A 80 -8.04 14.65 10.10
N ASP A 81 -8.80 15.26 11.01
CA ASP A 81 -9.83 16.27 10.72
C ASP A 81 -10.87 15.81 9.67
N GLY A 82 -11.03 14.49 9.52
CA GLY A 82 -11.91 13.87 8.54
C GLY A 82 -11.47 14.03 7.08
N GLN A 83 -10.31 14.61 6.79
CA GLN A 83 -9.93 14.94 5.41
C GLN A 83 -8.49 14.57 5.04
N THR A 84 -7.56 14.67 6.00
CA THR A 84 -6.13 14.48 5.72
C THR A 84 -5.71 13.08 6.11
N ILE A 85 -5.11 12.36 5.18
CA ILE A 85 -4.48 11.07 5.44
C ILE A 85 -3.06 11.34 5.90
N GLN A 86 -2.76 10.95 7.14
CA GLN A 86 -1.44 11.10 7.74
C GLN A 86 -0.75 9.73 7.88
N LEU A 87 0.54 9.69 7.56
CA LEU A 87 1.43 8.58 7.86
C LEU A 87 2.29 8.95 9.06
N GLU A 88 2.25 8.14 10.11
CA GLU A 88 3.24 8.19 11.18
C GLU A 88 4.50 7.45 10.75
N GLN A 89 5.62 8.15 10.69
CA GLN A 89 6.90 7.58 10.34
C GLN A 89 7.99 8.13 11.23
N GLU A 90 8.70 7.22 11.91
CA GLU A 90 9.83 7.57 12.79
C GLU A 90 9.48 8.65 13.83
N GLY A 91 8.25 8.60 14.35
CA GLY A 91 7.74 9.56 15.34
C GLY A 91 7.30 10.91 14.76
N SER A 92 7.28 11.07 13.44
CA SER A 92 6.78 12.25 12.74
C SER A 92 5.49 11.95 11.97
N LEU A 93 4.56 12.90 11.94
CA LEU A 93 3.35 12.80 11.13
C LEU A 93 3.57 13.50 9.77
N VAL A 94 3.32 12.77 8.69
CA VAL A 94 3.44 13.27 7.32
C VAL A 94 2.07 13.30 6.66
N ASP A 95 1.68 14.47 6.12
CA ASP A 95 0.45 14.64 5.36
C ASP A 95 0.59 14.02 3.97
N CYS A 96 0.15 12.77 3.84
CA CYS A 96 0.34 11.98 2.64
C CYS A 96 -0.65 12.29 1.53
N ALA A 97 -1.93 12.49 1.90
CA ALA A 97 -2.97 12.77 0.92
C ALA A 97 -4.17 13.48 1.56
N THR A 98 -5.03 14.06 0.72
CA THR A 98 -6.25 14.74 1.16
C THR A 98 -7.46 14.24 0.39
N VAL A 99 -8.60 14.12 1.07
CA VAL A 99 -9.88 13.84 0.43
C VAL A 99 -10.33 15.11 -0.30
N GLN A 100 -10.60 15.00 -1.61
CA GLN A 100 -11.09 16.13 -2.38
C GLN A 100 -12.45 16.60 -1.87
N THR A 101 -12.69 17.90 -1.90
CA THR A 101 -13.99 18.49 -1.63
C THR A 101 -14.60 19.06 -2.91
N ARG A 102 -15.93 19.03 -3.01
CA ARG A 102 -16.70 19.77 -4.01
C ARG A 102 -17.35 20.95 -3.29
N GLY A 103 -16.74 22.13 -3.39
CA GLY A 103 -17.14 23.28 -2.58
C GLY A 103 -16.67 23.13 -1.12
N VAL A 104 -17.20 23.96 -0.22
CA VAL A 104 -16.68 24.11 1.16
C VAL A 104 -16.98 22.89 2.05
N SER A 105 -17.98 22.05 1.71
CA SER A 105 -18.51 21.06 2.69
C SER A 105 -18.87 19.67 2.11
N VAL A 106 -18.61 19.40 0.83
CA VAL A 106 -18.95 18.09 0.23
C VAL A 106 -17.69 17.28 -0.03
N PHE A 107 -17.33 16.40 0.90
CA PHE A 107 -16.19 15.50 0.77
C PHE A 107 -16.47 14.39 -0.26
N ARG A 108 -15.54 14.22 -1.21
CA ARG A 108 -15.52 13.15 -2.21
C ARG A 108 -14.56 12.07 -1.74
N TRP A 109 -15.01 11.23 -0.82
CA TRP A 109 -14.24 10.12 -0.24
C TRP A 109 -13.63 9.16 -1.27
N ASN A 110 -14.22 9.07 -2.47
CA ASN A 110 -13.72 8.27 -3.59
C ASN A 110 -12.63 8.98 -4.41
N LYS A 111 -12.26 10.21 -4.03
CA LYS A 111 -11.27 11.04 -4.70
C LYS A 111 -10.26 11.53 -3.66
N VAL A 112 -9.18 10.80 -3.54
CA VAL A 112 -8.03 11.16 -2.71
C VAL A 112 -6.96 11.77 -3.61
N THR A 113 -6.36 12.88 -3.18
CA THR A 113 -5.27 13.55 -3.88
C THR A 113 -4.00 13.43 -3.05
N GLU A 114 -2.99 12.81 -3.65
CA GLU A 114 -1.65 12.68 -3.07
C GLU A 114 -0.98 14.06 -2.90
N THR A 115 -0.42 14.30 -1.73
CA THR A 115 0.28 15.55 -1.38
C THR A 115 1.74 15.25 -1.08
N GLY A 116 2.07 14.84 0.15
CA GLY A 116 3.43 14.58 0.64
C GLY A 116 3.92 13.15 0.42
N CYS A 117 3.05 12.24 0.00
CA CYS A 117 3.41 10.85 -0.25
C CYS A 117 2.85 10.37 -1.59
N THR A 118 3.41 9.29 -2.13
CA THR A 118 2.88 8.58 -3.28
C THR A 118 2.85 7.09 -3.03
N VAL A 119 1.79 6.42 -3.47
CA VAL A 119 1.73 4.96 -3.44
C VAL A 119 2.37 4.41 -4.71
N LYS A 120 3.32 3.48 -4.57
CA LYS A 120 4.00 2.84 -5.71
C LYS A 120 3.88 1.34 -5.63
N VAL A 121 3.69 0.72 -6.78
CA VAL A 121 3.82 -0.73 -6.94
C VAL A 121 5.12 -1.03 -7.68
N GLU A 122 5.97 -1.86 -7.09
CA GLU A 122 7.17 -2.38 -7.73
C GLU A 122 7.03 -3.89 -7.91
N THR A 123 7.36 -4.39 -9.10
CA THR A 123 7.39 -5.83 -9.35
C THR A 123 8.82 -6.33 -9.29
N VAL A 124 9.13 -7.14 -8.28
CA VAL A 124 10.46 -7.69 -8.06
C VAL A 124 10.45 -9.21 -8.26
N ARG A 125 11.60 -9.78 -8.63
CA ARG A 125 11.79 -11.23 -8.62
C ARG A 125 12.37 -11.64 -7.27
N LYS A 126 11.66 -12.49 -6.54
CA LYS A 126 12.12 -13.08 -5.29
C LYS A 126 12.34 -14.57 -5.43
N VAL A 127 13.30 -15.06 -4.66
CA VAL A 127 13.59 -16.49 -4.52
C VAL A 127 12.90 -16.95 -3.24
N PHE A 128 11.96 -17.87 -3.37
CA PHE A 128 11.31 -18.54 -2.26
C PHE A 128 11.91 -19.93 -2.10
N ASN A 129 12.26 -20.28 -0.86
CA ASN A 129 12.74 -21.61 -0.53
C ASN A 129 11.67 -22.27 0.35
N ASP A 130 11.00 -23.27 -0.18
CA ASP A 130 9.95 -24.00 0.51
C ASP A 130 10.30 -25.49 0.52
N ASN A 131 10.60 -26.02 1.71
CA ASN A 131 10.94 -27.42 1.95
C ASN A 131 11.98 -28.00 0.97
N GLY A 132 13.04 -27.23 0.67
CA GLY A 132 14.14 -27.65 -0.20
C GLY A 132 13.92 -27.37 -1.70
N TYR A 133 12.74 -26.88 -2.09
CA TYR A 133 12.48 -26.42 -3.46
C TYR A 133 12.68 -24.91 -3.56
N THR A 134 13.59 -24.51 -4.45
CA THR A 134 13.82 -23.11 -4.76
C THR A 134 12.94 -22.70 -5.93
N ARG A 135 12.03 -21.75 -5.71
CA ARG A 135 11.17 -21.17 -6.76
C ARG A 135 11.46 -19.69 -6.91
N LYS A 136 11.65 -19.24 -8.16
CA LYS A 136 11.74 -17.81 -8.49
C LYS A 136 10.34 -17.35 -8.88
N MET A 137 9.80 -16.36 -8.17
CA MET A 137 8.50 -15.80 -8.46
C MET A 137 8.59 -14.28 -8.58
N ARG A 138 7.69 -13.71 -9.39
CA ARG A 138 7.46 -12.27 -9.41
C ARG A 138 6.54 -11.92 -8.26
N VAL A 139 6.81 -10.79 -7.63
CA VAL A 139 6.12 -10.33 -6.43
C VAL A 139 5.84 -8.85 -6.61
N HIS A 140 4.59 -8.47 -6.40
CA HIS A 140 4.17 -7.08 -6.35
C HIS A 140 4.35 -6.58 -4.92
N GLN A 141 5.19 -5.57 -4.76
CA GLN A 141 5.43 -4.87 -3.51
C GLN A 141 4.79 -3.49 -3.61
N VAL A 142 3.94 -3.17 -2.64
CA VAL A 142 3.28 -1.87 -2.54
C VAL A 142 4.00 -1.05 -1.47
N PHE A 143 4.40 0.15 -1.84
CA PHE A 143 5.10 1.08 -0.97
C PHE A 143 4.31 2.38 -0.83
N ILE A 144 4.35 2.96 0.37
CA ILE A 144 4.14 4.40 0.53
C ILE A 144 5.52 5.05 0.47
N VAL A 145 5.68 6.05 -0.39
CA VAL A 145 6.93 6.76 -0.60
C VAL A 145 6.72 8.21 -0.19
N VAL A 146 7.41 8.64 0.87
CA VAL A 146 7.41 10.06 1.29
C VAL A 146 8.31 10.85 0.34
N LYS A 147 7.83 12.02 -0.10
CA LYS A 147 8.52 12.90 -1.06
C LYS A 147 9.64 13.72 -0.41
#